data_AF-A0A926TW14-F1
#
_entry.id   AF-A0A926TW14-F1
#
_cell.length_a   1.000
_cell.length_b   1.000
_cell.length_c   1.000
_cell.angle_alpha   90.00
_cell.angle_beta   90.00
_cell.angle_gamma   90.00
#
_symmetry.space_group_name_H-M   'P 1'
#
loop_
_entity.id
_entity.type
_entity.pdbx_description
1 polymer ?
#
loop_
_entity_poly.entity_id
_entity_poly.type
_entity_poly.pdbx_seq_one_letter_code
_entity_poly.pdbx_strand_id
1 'polypeptide(L)' 'MVSSSSIWRRTQQVTLSLPVQAGLLIGLCMLILWTFYFSTYPPAHDTVHETRHHTLAVACH' A
#
# COMPACT_ATOMS: atom_id res chain seq x y z
N MET A 1 34.02 -17.48 3.69
CA MET A 1 33.70 -16.56 2.56
C MET A 1 32.28 -16.86 2.12
N VAL A 2 31.34 -15.93 2.27
CA VAL A 2 29.97 -16.10 1.76
C VAL A 2 30.00 -15.78 0.27
N SER A 3 29.55 -16.73 -0.55
CA SER A 3 29.53 -16.57 -2.02
C SER A 3 28.38 -15.66 -2.44
N SER A 4 28.60 -14.79 -3.43
CA SER A 4 27.56 -13.90 -3.97
C SER A 4 26.32 -14.66 -4.47
N SER A 5 26.49 -15.90 -4.95
CA SER A 5 25.37 -16.76 -5.37
C SER A 5 24.48 -17.21 -4.21
N SER A 6 25.02 -17.39 -3.00
CA SER A 6 24.23 -17.79 -1.83
C SER A 6 23.41 -16.62 -1.27
N ILE A 7 23.95 -15.40 -1.36
CA ILE A 7 23.22 -14.17 -1.03
C ILE A 7 22.04 -14.00 -2.00
N TRP A 8 22.27 -14.17 -3.30
CA TRP A 8 21.22 -14.02 -4.32
C TRP A 8 20.07 -15.00 -4.14
N ARG A 9 20.40 -16.28 -3.92
CA ARG A 9 19.39 -17.32 -3.64
C ARG A 9 18.57 -17.00 -2.40
N ARG A 10 19.21 -16.48 -1.34
CA ARG A 10 18.51 -16.12 -0.11
C ARG A 10 17.59 -14.91 -0.29
N THR A 11 18.03 -13.88 -1.01
CA THR A 11 17.19 -12.74 -1.39
C THR A 11 15.99 -13.18 -2.22
N GLN A 12 16.18 -14.09 -3.18
CA GLN A 12 15.07 -14.66 -3.95
C GLN A 12 14.09 -15.42 -3.04
N GLN A 13 14.57 -16.28 -2.13
CA GLN A 13 13.71 -17.03 -1.22
C GLN A 13 12.88 -16.12 -0.30
N VAL A 14 13.46 -15.04 0.18
CA VAL A 14 12.74 -14.06 1.03
C VAL A 14 11.74 -13.27 0.19
N THR A 15 12.14 -12.75 -0.97
CA THR A 15 11.28 -11.90 -1.81
C THR A 15 10.11 -12.68 -2.40
N LEU A 16 10.34 -13.92 -2.85
CA LEU A 16 9.29 -14.82 -3.32
C LEU A 16 8.54 -15.49 -2.16
N SER A 17 8.89 -15.24 -0.89
CA SER A 17 8.11 -15.81 0.19
C SER A 17 6.69 -15.24 0.16
N LEU A 18 5.71 -16.12 0.34
CA LEU A 18 4.30 -15.76 0.44
C LEU A 18 4.02 -14.60 1.42
N PRO A 19 4.60 -14.55 2.64
CA PRO A 19 4.33 -13.44 3.56
C PRO A 19 4.86 -12.10 3.04
N VAL A 20 6.01 -12.07 2.36
CA VAL A 20 6.54 -10.83 1.77
C VAL A 20 5.66 -10.38 0.62
N GLN A 21 5.26 -11.29 -0.27
CA GLN A 21 4.34 -10.95 -1.37
C GLN A 21 2.98 -10.45 -0.86
N ALA A 22 2.40 -11.11 0.15
CA ALA A 22 1.16 -10.67 0.78
C ALA A 22 1.30 -9.30 1.46
N GLY A 23 2.40 -9.09 2.19
CA GLY A 23 2.70 -7.80 2.82
C GLY A 23 2.84 -6.68 1.80
N LEU A 24 3.55 -6.92 0.69
CA LEU A 24 3.68 -5.96 -0.41
C LEU A 24 2.33 -5.64 -1.05
N LEU A 25 1.49 -6.65 -1.28
CA LEU A 25 0.14 -6.45 -1.83
C LEU A 25 -0.74 -5.63 -0.88
N ILE A 26 -0.78 -5.99 0.41
CA ILE A 26 -1.53 -5.24 1.42
C ILE A 26 -1.03 -3.80 1.49
N GLY A 27 0.30 -3.59 1.52
CA GLY A 27 0.89 -2.26 1.53
C GLY A 27 0.50 -1.43 0.31
N LEU A 28 0.52 -2.03 -0.89
CA LEU A 28 0.06 -1.39 -2.12
C LEU A 28 -1.42 -1.03 -2.06
N CYS A 29 -2.28 -1.94 -1.59
CA CYS A 29 -3.70 -1.67 -1.42
C CYS A 29 -3.95 -0.52 -0.44
N MET A 30 -3.26 -0.51 0.71
CA MET A 30 -3.37 0.58 1.68
C MET A 30 -2.91 1.91 1.10
N LEU A 31 -1.82 1.93 0.33
CA LEU A 31 -1.32 3.15 -0.31
C LEU A 31 -2.32 3.70 -1.35
N ILE A 32 -2.93 2.82 -2.15
CA ILE A 32 -3.96 3.21 -3.12
C ILE A 32 -5.16 3.79 -2.38
N LEU A 33 -5.68 3.07 -1.38
CA LEU A 33 -6.82 3.53 -0.58
C LEU A 33 -6.51 4.86 0.07
N TRP A 34 -5.35 5.01 0.70
CA TRP A 34 -4.89 6.27 1.28
C TRP A 34 -4.86 7.40 0.25
N THR A 35 -4.33 7.14 -0.95
CA THR A 35 -4.22 8.16 -2.00
C THR A 35 -5.58 8.68 -2.43
N PHE A 36 -6.55 7.80 -2.69
CA PHE A 36 -7.91 8.23 -3.03
C PHE A 36 -8.61 8.88 -1.85
N TYR A 37 -8.50 8.26 -0.67
CA TYR A 37 -9.16 8.70 0.54
C TYR A 37 -8.60 10.00 1.13
N PHE A 38 -7.40 10.42 0.74
CA PHE A 38 -6.78 11.69 1.14
C PHE A 38 -6.57 12.65 -0.03
N SER A 39 -7.06 12.32 -1.23
CA SER A 39 -6.90 13.17 -2.41
C SER A 39 -7.59 14.53 -2.25
N THR A 40 -6.92 15.59 -2.71
CA THR A 40 -7.45 16.95 -2.86
C THR A 40 -7.88 17.25 -4.30
N TYR A 41 -7.68 16.32 -5.23
CA TYR A 41 -8.15 16.45 -6.61
C TYR A 41 -9.68 16.27 -6.65
N PRO A 42 -10.48 17.26 -7.10
CA PRO A 42 -11.93 17.24 -6.87
C PRO A 42 -12.65 15.98 -7.39
N PRO A 43 -12.38 15.49 -8.61
CA PRO A 43 -13.03 14.26 -9.09
C PRO A 43 -12.72 13.02 -8.24
N ALA A 44 -11.53 12.92 -7.66
CA ALA A 44 -11.16 11.81 -6.77
C ALA A 44 -11.64 12.04 -5.34
N HIS A 45 -11.73 13.30 -4.90
CA HIS A 45 -12.30 13.66 -3.61
C HIS A 45 -13.79 13.32 -3.54
N ASP A 46 -14.54 13.70 -4.58
CA ASP A 46 -15.99 13.61 -4.62
C ASP A 46 -16.50 12.16 -4.66
N THR A 47 -15.73 11.25 -5.26
CA THR A 47 -16.08 9.82 -5.32
C THR A 47 -16.06 9.13 -3.96
N VAL A 48 -15.32 9.68 -2.99
CA VAL A 48 -15.20 9.14 -1.63
C VAL A 48 -15.67 10.13 -0.55
N HIS A 49 -16.31 11.23 -0.95
CA HIS A 49 -16.65 12.32 -0.05
C HIS A 49 -17.64 11.91 1.05
N GLU A 50 -18.70 11.17 0.70
CA GLU A 50 -19.64 10.64 1.70
C GLU A 50 -18.93 9.68 2.67
N THR A 51 -18.13 8.74 2.15
CA THR A 51 -17.33 7.82 2.97
C THR A 51 -16.37 8.55 3.89
N ARG A 52 -15.83 9.72 3.51
CA ARG A 52 -14.99 10.56 4.36
C ARG A 52 -15.76 11.15 5.54
N HIS A 53 -16.96 11.67 5.30
CA HIS A 53 -17.82 12.19 6.37
C HIS A 53 -18.20 11.12 7.39
N HIS A 54 -18.35 9.86 6.95
CA HIS A 54 -18.70 8.76 7.86
C HIS A 54 -17.59 8.27 8.78
N THR A 55 -16.30 8.49 8.46
CA THR A 55 -15.20 7.95 9.29
C THR A 55 -14.65 8.94 10.29
N LEU A 56 -15.09 10.20 10.27
CA LEU A 56 -14.58 11.30 11.12
C LEU A 56 -13.07 11.54 11.02
N ALA A 57 -12.37 10.85 10.10
CA ALA A 57 -10.91 10.81 10.04
C ALA A 57 -10.34 11.90 9.13
N VAL A 58 -11.16 12.47 8.25
CA VAL A 58 -10.74 13.48 7.28
C VAL A 58 -11.60 14.71 7.44
N ALA A 59 -10.99 15.81 7.89
CA ALA A 59 -11.64 17.10 7.83
C ALA A 59 -11.84 17.50 6.36
N CYS A 60 -13.10 17.64 5.97
CA CYS A 60 -13.52 18.26 4.71
C CYS A 60 -14.07 19.66 5.02
N HIS A 61 -14.26 20.46 3.96
CA HIS A 61 -14.60 21.90 3.99
C HIS A 61 -15.59 22.35 5.09
#